data_AF-V9H935-F1
#
_entry.id   AF-V9H935-F1
#
_cell.length_a   1.000
_cell.length_b   1.000
_cell.length_c   1.000
_cell.angle_alpha   90.00
_cell.angle_beta   90.00
_cell.angle_gamma   90.00
#
_symmetry.space_group_name_H-M   'P 1'
#
loop_
_entity.id
_entity.type
_entity.pdbx_description
1 polymer ?
#
loop_
_entity_poly.entity_id
_entity_poly.type
_entity_poly.pdbx_seq_one_letter_code
_entity_poly.pdbx_strand_id
1 'polypeptide(L)'
;MNDLIWQNNCPAPSPLRNWAQADSLTQTLSELADFSVKLKSFGKTSDFPYFADFRLPETMFGRSVILCLNDVPVVHAQSVCAMNSMWREILDCGTTPLGKILFSGSLKGLIRNEIQFAQPENYLLARRSWFEWQGERLYLVECFLQEIEKFITNVNSIK
;
A
#
# COMPACT_ATOMS: atom_id res chain seq x y z
N MET A 1 5.81 -21.77 -2.33
CA MET A 1 5.75 -20.39 -1.82
C MET A 1 6.25 -20.47 -0.40
N ASN A 2 7.32 -19.75 -0.05
CA ASN A 2 7.67 -19.58 1.35
C ASN A 2 6.51 -18.83 2.03
N ASP A 3 5.99 -19.37 3.13
CA ASP A 3 4.96 -18.70 3.90
C ASP A 3 5.51 -17.36 4.41
N LEU A 4 4.91 -16.26 3.96
CA LEU A 4 5.24 -14.92 4.43
C LEU A 4 4.79 -14.78 5.88
N ILE A 5 5.75 -14.58 6.78
CA ILE A 5 5.47 -14.33 8.20
C ILE A 5 5.15 -12.85 8.37
N TRP A 6 3.89 -12.56 8.68
CA TRP A 6 3.42 -11.22 8.98
C TRP A 6 3.53 -10.91 10.48
N GLN A 7 4.06 -9.73 10.81
CA GLN A 7 4.32 -9.31 12.18
C GLN A 7 3.98 -7.82 12.39
N ASN A 8 3.63 -7.44 13.62
CA ASN A 8 3.27 -6.04 13.94
C ASN A 8 4.50 -5.13 14.11
N ASN A 9 5.66 -5.70 14.43
CA ASN A 9 6.91 -4.94 14.55
C ASN A 9 7.58 -4.79 13.19
N CYS A 10 7.85 -3.56 12.77
CA CYS A 10 8.53 -3.30 11.50
C CYS A 10 10.00 -3.76 11.58
N PRO A 11 10.45 -4.73 10.75
CA PRO A 11 11.81 -5.26 10.79
C PRO A 11 12.83 -4.36 10.07
N ALA A 12 12.37 -3.42 9.23
CA ALA A 12 13.26 -2.57 8.44
C ALA A 12 14.06 -1.58 9.29
N PRO A 13 15.29 -1.21 8.89
CA PRO A 13 16.04 -0.12 9.52
C PRO A 13 15.45 1.26 9.19
N SER A 14 15.86 2.28 9.95
CA SER A 14 15.54 3.68 9.62
C SER A 14 16.37 4.16 8.43
N PRO A 15 15.83 5.04 7.56
CA PRO A 15 14.53 5.71 7.68
C PRO A 15 13.34 4.92 7.09
N LEU A 16 13.58 3.80 6.38
CA LEU A 16 12.51 3.00 5.77
C LEU A 16 11.45 2.56 6.79
N ARG A 17 11.86 2.23 8.02
CA ARG A 17 10.96 1.94 9.14
C ARG A 17 9.93 3.05 9.36
N ASN A 18 10.39 4.30 9.43
CA ASN A 18 9.55 5.46 9.72
C ASN A 18 8.52 5.67 8.60
N TRP A 19 8.95 5.54 7.35
CA TRP A 19 8.05 5.66 6.20
C TRP A 19 7.04 4.52 6.14
N ALA A 20 7.48 3.29 6.42
CA ALA A 20 6.61 2.13 6.44
C ALA A 20 5.58 2.16 7.57
N GLN A 21 5.90 2.80 8.70
CA GLN A 21 4.99 2.95 9.83
C GLN A 21 4.04 4.16 9.72
N ALA A 22 4.28 5.08 8.77
CA ALA A 22 3.42 6.24 8.59
C ALA A 22 1.98 5.85 8.22
N ASP A 23 1.01 6.61 8.71
CA ASP A 23 -0.41 6.36 8.40
C ASP A 23 -0.65 6.44 6.88
N SER A 24 -0.27 7.55 6.26
CA SER A 24 -0.41 7.76 4.82
C SER A 24 0.94 7.70 4.11
N LEU A 25 1.21 6.58 3.42
CA LEU A 25 2.44 6.46 2.63
C LEU A 25 2.43 7.41 1.43
N THR A 26 1.26 7.70 0.85
CA THR A 26 1.13 8.73 -0.17
C THR A 26 1.65 10.07 0.34
N GLN A 27 1.24 10.50 1.54
CA GLN A 27 1.69 11.76 2.10
C GLN A 27 3.20 11.74 2.36
N THR A 28 3.68 10.71 3.05
CA THR A 28 5.12 10.57 3.35
C THR A 28 5.99 10.58 2.10
N LEU A 29 5.60 9.85 1.04
CA LEU A 29 6.37 9.83 -0.20
C LEU A 29 6.31 11.18 -0.92
N SER A 30 5.15 11.87 -0.91
CA SER A 30 5.00 13.19 -1.53
C SER A 30 5.85 14.28 -0.87
N GLU A 31 6.24 14.10 0.39
CA GLU A 31 7.15 15.01 1.10
C GLU A 31 8.63 14.75 0.76
N LEU A 32 8.97 13.60 0.18
CA LEU A 32 10.36 13.24 -0.15
C LEU A 32 10.80 13.75 -1.53
N ALA A 33 9.92 13.71 -2.52
CA ALA A 33 10.21 14.01 -3.92
C ALA A 33 8.92 14.10 -4.75
N ASP A 34 9.05 14.39 -6.05
CA ASP A 34 7.89 14.46 -6.96
C ASP A 34 7.19 13.10 -7.05
N PHE A 35 5.98 13.05 -6.51
CA PHE A 35 5.22 11.82 -6.37
C PHE A 35 4.24 11.60 -7.51
N SER A 36 4.22 10.39 -8.07
CA SER A 36 3.26 10.00 -9.09
C SER A 36 2.77 8.55 -8.91
N VAL A 37 1.61 8.25 -9.49
CA VAL A 37 0.98 6.93 -9.45
C VAL A 37 0.77 6.43 -10.87
N LYS A 38 1.26 5.21 -11.15
CA LYS A 38 1.07 4.52 -12.43
C LYS A 38 0.13 3.33 -12.23
N LEU A 39 -1.04 3.35 -12.87
CA LEU A 39 -1.98 2.24 -12.82
C LEU A 39 -1.41 1.02 -13.57
N LYS A 40 -1.46 -0.16 -12.95
CA LYS A 40 -0.99 -1.42 -13.56
C LYS A 40 -2.15 -2.32 -13.95
N SER A 41 -3.11 -2.48 -13.05
CA SER A 41 -4.32 -3.25 -13.32
C SER A 41 -5.48 -2.74 -12.48
N PHE A 42 -6.68 -2.91 -13.02
CA PHE A 42 -7.93 -2.52 -12.38
C PHE A 42 -9.04 -3.46 -12.83
N GLY A 43 -9.79 -4.02 -11.89
CA GLY A 43 -10.89 -4.93 -12.16
C GLY A 43 -10.79 -6.26 -11.42
N LYS A 44 -11.43 -7.29 -11.98
CA LYS A 44 -11.43 -8.65 -11.43
C LYS A 44 -9.99 -9.19 -11.35
N THR A 45 -9.61 -9.75 -10.21
CA THR A 45 -8.31 -10.40 -9.99
C THR A 45 -8.46 -11.68 -9.15
N SER A 46 -7.56 -12.63 -9.37
CA SER A 46 -7.30 -13.80 -8.53
C SER A 46 -5.84 -13.82 -8.02
N ASP A 47 -5.05 -12.80 -8.36
CA ASP A 47 -3.63 -12.68 -8.02
C ASP A 47 -3.47 -11.67 -6.88
N PHE A 48 -3.49 -12.18 -5.65
CA PHE A 48 -3.31 -11.39 -4.43
C PHE A 48 -2.63 -12.21 -3.31
N PRO A 49 -1.43 -12.77 -3.56
CA PRO A 49 -0.78 -13.74 -2.67
C PRO A 49 -0.49 -13.19 -1.26
N TYR A 50 -0.36 -11.88 -1.12
CA TYR A 50 -0.11 -11.21 0.17
C TYR A 50 -1.29 -11.25 1.16
N PHE A 51 -2.45 -11.76 0.75
CA PHE A 51 -3.64 -11.95 1.59
C PHE A 51 -4.07 -13.41 1.72
N ALA A 52 -3.18 -14.37 1.41
CA ALA A 52 -3.52 -15.80 1.41
C ALA A 52 -4.07 -16.31 2.76
N ASP A 53 -3.57 -15.78 3.88
CA ASP A 53 -4.00 -16.10 5.24
C ASP A 53 -5.37 -15.50 5.63
N PHE A 54 -5.87 -14.52 4.87
CA PHE A 54 -7.18 -13.92 5.12
C PHE A 54 -8.36 -14.75 4.59
N ARG A 55 -8.08 -15.87 3.89
CA ARG A 55 -9.10 -16.79 3.33
C ARG A 55 -10.15 -16.05 2.50
N LEU A 56 -9.70 -15.10 1.68
CA LEU A 56 -10.56 -14.34 0.79
C LEU A 56 -11.16 -15.26 -0.30
N PRO A 57 -12.32 -14.90 -0.89
CA PRO A 57 -12.80 -15.56 -2.10
C PRO A 57 -11.73 -15.62 -3.20
N GLU A 58 -11.76 -16.67 -4.02
CA GLU A 58 -10.78 -16.88 -5.11
C GLU A 58 -10.72 -15.70 -6.10
N THR A 59 -11.84 -15.00 -6.27
CA THR A 59 -11.95 -13.82 -7.11
C THR A 59 -12.32 -12.61 -6.26
N MET A 60 -11.56 -11.53 -6.43
CA MET A 60 -11.79 -10.23 -5.82
C MET A 60 -11.79 -9.13 -6.88
N PHE A 61 -12.30 -7.95 -6.53
CA PHE A 61 -12.08 -6.75 -7.33
C PHE A 61 -10.84 -6.04 -6.79
N GLY A 62 -9.94 -5.62 -7.66
CA GLY A 62 -8.67 -5.07 -7.24
C GLY A 62 -8.14 -3.94 -8.11
N ARG A 63 -7.23 -3.18 -7.51
CA ARG A 63 -6.45 -2.13 -8.12
C ARG A 63 -4.99 -2.34 -7.75
N SER A 64 -4.14 -2.49 -8.76
CA SER A 64 -2.68 -2.52 -8.57
C SER A 64 -2.04 -1.29 -9.21
N VAL A 65 -1.15 -0.64 -8.48
CA VAL A 65 -0.44 0.57 -8.91
C VAL A 65 1.04 0.48 -8.58
N ILE A 66 1.84 1.29 -9.27
CA ILE A 66 3.21 1.62 -8.90
C ILE A 66 3.21 3.05 -8.37
N LEU A 67 3.77 3.25 -7.18
CA LEU A 67 4.08 4.58 -6.67
C LEU A 67 5.51 4.93 -7.09
N CYS A 68 5.67 6.14 -7.62
CA CYS A 68 6.92 6.64 -8.14
C CYS A 68 7.35 7.91 -7.40
N LEU A 69 8.67 8.06 -7.23
CA LEU A 69 9.33 9.29 -6.80
C LEU A 69 10.29 9.74 -7.90
N ASN A 70 10.18 10.98 -8.38
CA ASN A 70 10.94 11.48 -9.55
C ASN A 70 10.91 10.47 -10.71
N ASP A 71 9.71 9.94 -11.01
CA ASP A 71 9.45 8.87 -11.99
C ASP A 71 10.10 7.50 -11.74
N VAL A 72 10.88 7.34 -10.67
CA VAL A 72 11.48 6.08 -10.24
C VAL A 72 10.44 5.25 -9.47
N PRO A 73 10.12 4.01 -9.89
CA PRO A 73 9.30 3.09 -9.11
C PRO A 73 9.89 2.83 -7.73
N VAL A 74 9.11 3.03 -6.68
CA VAL A 74 9.57 2.79 -5.29
C VAL A 74 8.65 1.88 -4.50
N VAL A 75 7.37 1.75 -4.87
CA VAL A 75 6.41 0.88 -4.19
C VAL A 75 5.48 0.23 -5.21
N HIS A 76 5.26 -1.07 -5.07
CA HIS A 76 4.12 -1.77 -5.67
C HIS A 76 3.00 -1.84 -4.65
N ALA A 77 1.82 -1.32 -4.99
CA ALA A 77 0.67 -1.36 -4.10
C ALA A 77 -0.49 -2.09 -4.76
N GLN A 78 -1.17 -2.94 -3.99
CA GLN A 78 -2.38 -3.62 -4.40
C GLN A 78 -3.46 -3.44 -3.35
N SER A 79 -4.65 -3.08 -3.81
CA SER A 79 -5.86 -3.02 -2.99
C SER A 79 -6.91 -3.98 -3.54
N VAL A 80 -7.57 -4.75 -2.67
CA VAL A 80 -8.64 -5.67 -3.06
C VAL A 80 -9.86 -5.57 -2.15
N CYS A 81 -11.04 -5.72 -2.73
CA CYS A 81 -12.33 -5.78 -2.04
C CYS A 81 -13.24 -6.84 -2.68
N ALA A 82 -14.38 -7.13 -2.04
CA ALA A 82 -15.34 -8.07 -2.59
C ALA A 82 -15.90 -7.56 -3.94
N MET A 83 -16.28 -8.48 -4.84
CA MET A 83 -16.74 -8.13 -6.19
C MET A 83 -17.97 -7.21 -6.24
N ASN A 84 -18.79 -7.18 -5.20
CA ASN A 84 -19.99 -6.33 -5.11
C ASN A 84 -19.85 -5.22 -4.07
N SER A 85 -18.63 -4.95 -3.60
CA SER A 85 -18.36 -3.96 -2.58
C SER A 85 -18.48 -2.52 -3.11
N MET A 86 -18.97 -1.61 -2.27
CA MET A 86 -18.95 -0.17 -2.50
C MET A 86 -17.53 0.39 -2.63
N TRP A 87 -16.53 -0.30 -2.08
CA TRP A 87 -15.11 0.06 -2.25
C TRP A 87 -14.69 0.13 -3.72
N ARG A 88 -15.40 -0.53 -4.63
CA ARG A 88 -15.12 -0.46 -6.08
C ARG A 88 -15.16 0.96 -6.63
N GLU A 89 -16.11 1.77 -6.17
CA GLU A 89 -16.22 3.18 -6.59
C GLU A 89 -15.04 4.02 -6.08
N ILE A 90 -14.57 3.73 -4.86
CA ILE A 90 -13.40 4.38 -4.27
C ILE A 90 -12.10 3.94 -4.96
N LEU A 91 -12.02 2.68 -5.38
CA LEU A 91 -10.89 2.16 -6.13
C LEU A 91 -10.84 2.73 -7.55
N ASP A 92 -11.96 3.14 -8.14
CA ASP A 92 -12.02 3.81 -9.44
C ASP A 92 -11.60 5.29 -9.37
N CYS A 93 -10.44 5.54 -8.79
CA CYS A 93 -9.89 6.89 -8.62
C CYS A 93 -8.85 7.28 -9.69
N GLY A 94 -8.73 6.48 -10.75
CA GLY A 94 -7.76 6.70 -11.83
C GLY A 94 -6.31 6.78 -11.30
N THR A 95 -5.62 7.87 -11.64
CA THR A 95 -4.27 8.19 -11.17
C THR A 95 -4.25 8.93 -9.83
N THR A 96 -5.42 9.22 -9.24
CA THR A 96 -5.47 9.77 -7.89
C THR A 96 -4.92 8.74 -6.90
N PRO A 97 -4.03 9.16 -5.98
CA PRO A 97 -3.52 8.24 -4.97
C PRO A 97 -4.64 7.85 -4.01
N LEU A 98 -4.84 6.55 -3.81
CA LEU A 98 -5.91 6.04 -2.95
C LEU A 98 -5.78 6.56 -1.51
N GLY A 99 -4.55 6.69 -1.00
CA GLY A 99 -4.27 7.27 0.31
C GLY A 99 -4.84 8.68 0.47
N LYS A 100 -4.84 9.50 -0.60
CA LYS A 100 -5.43 10.85 -0.54
C LYS A 100 -6.92 10.79 -0.22
N ILE A 101 -7.65 9.81 -0.75
CA ILE A 101 -9.07 9.64 -0.47
C ILE A 101 -9.27 9.08 0.94
N LEU A 102 -8.56 8.00 1.28
CA LEU A 102 -8.69 7.31 2.58
C LEU A 102 -8.40 8.25 3.77
N PHE A 103 -7.43 9.15 3.63
CA PHE A 103 -7.02 10.08 4.69
C PHE A 103 -7.57 11.51 4.51
N SER A 104 -8.48 11.75 3.57
CA SER A 104 -9.11 13.07 3.37
C SER A 104 -10.14 13.45 4.43
N GLY A 105 -10.63 12.49 5.22
CA GLY A 105 -11.77 12.66 6.12
C GLY A 105 -13.15 12.62 5.44
N SER A 106 -13.20 12.40 4.11
CA SER A 106 -14.47 12.26 3.38
C SER A 106 -15.24 10.97 3.72
N LEU A 107 -14.53 9.89 4.04
CA LEU A 107 -15.11 8.61 4.44
C LEU A 107 -15.35 8.59 5.97
N LYS A 108 -16.47 9.17 6.39
CA LYS A 108 -16.84 9.20 7.82
C LYS A 108 -16.99 7.78 8.38
N GLY A 109 -16.43 7.55 9.57
CA GLY A 109 -16.46 6.25 10.24
C GLY A 109 -15.50 5.21 9.63
N LEU A 110 -14.56 5.62 8.77
CA LEU A 110 -13.49 4.78 8.29
C LEU A 110 -12.57 4.35 9.44
N ILE A 111 -12.34 3.05 9.57
CA ILE A 111 -11.42 2.49 10.56
C ILE A 111 -10.32 1.73 9.82
N ARG A 112 -9.06 1.89 10.24
CA ARG A 112 -7.94 1.07 9.76
C ARG A 112 -7.51 0.12 10.86
N ASN A 113 -7.29 -1.14 10.51
CA ASN A 113 -6.67 -2.10 11.41
C ASN A 113 -5.15 -1.90 11.48
N GLU A 114 -4.52 -2.56 12.45
CA GLU A 114 -3.08 -2.49 12.65
C GLU A 114 -2.31 -2.83 11.36
N ILE A 115 -1.19 -2.13 11.15
CA ILE A 115 -0.29 -2.40 10.04
C ILE A 115 0.57 -3.60 10.39
N GLN A 116 0.60 -4.58 9.49
CA GLN A 116 1.48 -5.74 9.57
C GLN A 116 2.58 -5.64 8.54
N PHE A 117 3.74 -6.22 8.85
CA PHE A 117 4.95 -6.16 8.05
C PHE A 117 5.48 -7.56 7.74
N ALA A 118 6.11 -7.72 6.58
CA ALA A 118 6.83 -8.93 6.19
C ALA A 118 8.00 -8.56 5.25
N GLN A 119 8.93 -9.48 5.01
CA GLN A 119 10.05 -9.29 4.09
C GLN A 119 10.00 -10.36 2.98
N PRO A 120 9.32 -10.08 1.86
CA PRO A 120 9.33 -10.97 0.69
C PRO A 120 10.68 -10.91 -0.03
N GLU A 121 11.06 -11.98 -0.71
CA GLU A 121 12.38 -12.13 -1.38
C GLU A 121 12.73 -10.99 -2.35
N ASN A 122 11.74 -10.45 -3.07
CA ASN A 122 11.95 -9.43 -4.10
C ASN A 122 11.71 -7.98 -3.63
N TYR A 123 11.54 -7.75 -2.33
CA TYR A 123 11.23 -6.43 -1.77
C TYR A 123 11.99 -6.19 -0.48
N LEU A 124 12.34 -4.93 -0.21
CA LEU A 124 12.97 -4.57 1.06
C LEU A 124 12.04 -4.83 2.25
N LEU A 125 10.77 -4.58 2.04
CA LEU A 125 9.70 -4.70 3.02
C LEU A 125 8.36 -4.79 2.29
N ALA A 126 7.40 -5.49 2.87
CA ALA A 126 5.99 -5.32 2.58
C ALA A 126 5.28 -4.87 3.85
N ARG A 127 4.31 -3.97 3.70
CA ARG A 127 3.34 -3.67 4.74
C ARG A 127 1.93 -3.94 4.23
N ARG A 128 1.04 -4.38 5.09
CA ARG A 128 -0.38 -4.56 4.77
C ARG A 128 -1.26 -4.12 5.91
N SER A 129 -2.50 -3.82 5.58
CA SER A 129 -3.57 -3.51 6.53
C SER A 129 -4.90 -3.68 5.82
N TRP A 130 -6.00 -3.52 6.55
CA TRP A 130 -7.31 -3.37 5.93
C TRP A 130 -8.10 -2.24 6.56
N PHE A 131 -8.98 -1.68 5.75
CA PHE A 131 -9.92 -0.64 6.14
C PHE A 131 -11.32 -1.23 6.26
N GLU A 132 -12.07 -0.77 7.24
CA GLU A 132 -13.49 -1.05 7.42
C GLU A 132 -14.28 0.23 7.24
N TRP A 133 -15.28 0.19 6.34
CA TRP A 133 -16.17 1.31 6.09
C TRP A 133 -17.54 0.77 5.66
N GLN A 134 -18.61 1.26 6.31
CA GLN A 134 -19.98 0.82 6.08
C GLN A 134 -20.17 -0.71 6.11
N GLY A 135 -19.44 -1.40 7.00
CA GLY A 135 -19.51 -2.86 7.14
C GLY A 135 -18.75 -3.66 6.08
N GLU A 136 -18.04 -3.00 5.16
CA GLU A 136 -17.25 -3.65 4.12
C GLU A 136 -15.75 -3.45 4.30
N ARG A 137 -14.96 -4.40 3.80
CA ARG A 137 -13.50 -4.40 3.92
C ARG A 137 -12.79 -4.07 2.61
N LEU A 138 -11.75 -3.25 2.73
CA LEU A 138 -10.74 -3.03 1.72
C LEU A 138 -9.38 -3.47 2.25
N TYR A 139 -8.78 -4.46 1.60
CA TYR A 139 -7.45 -4.95 1.93
C TYR A 139 -6.41 -4.19 1.11
N LEU A 140 -5.28 -3.84 1.73
CA LEU A 140 -4.20 -3.07 1.10
C LEU A 140 -2.85 -3.71 1.46
N VAL A 141 -2.00 -3.89 0.46
CA VAL A 141 -0.59 -4.24 0.62
C VAL A 141 0.26 -3.26 -0.19
N GLU A 142 1.40 -2.88 0.37
CA GLU A 142 2.39 -1.99 -0.21
C GLU A 142 3.77 -2.63 -0.03
N CYS A 143 4.43 -2.94 -1.14
CA CYS A 143 5.73 -3.60 -1.21
C CYS A 143 6.80 -2.61 -1.68
N PHE A 144 7.79 -2.34 -0.82
CA PHE A 144 8.85 -1.37 -1.02
C PHE A 144 9.96 -1.96 -1.89
N LEU A 145 10.26 -1.30 -3.01
CA LEU A 145 11.30 -1.67 -3.96
C LEU A 145 12.67 -1.17 -3.48
N GLN A 146 13.75 -1.80 -3.95
CA GLN A 146 15.13 -1.44 -3.61
C GLN A 146 15.43 0.04 -3.94
N GLU A 147 14.84 0.55 -5.03
CA GLU A 147 15.05 1.89 -5.55
C GLU A 147 14.68 3.01 -4.56
N ILE A 148 13.84 2.73 -3.55
CA ILE A 148 13.51 3.72 -2.51
C ILE A 148 14.76 4.17 -1.73
N GLU A 149 15.81 3.36 -1.68
CA GLU A 149 17.08 3.70 -1.02
C GLU A 149 17.75 4.93 -1.63
N LYS A 150 17.50 5.24 -2.91
CA LYS A 150 18.00 6.47 -3.57
C LYS A 150 17.49 7.75 -2.91
N PHE A 151 16.39 7.67 -2.17
CA PHE A 151 15.75 8.79 -1.49
C PHE A 151 16.05 8.82 0.02
N ILE A 152 16.78 7.82 0.54
CA ILE A 152 17.23 7.76 1.94
C ILE A 152 18.37 8.75 2.20
N THR A 153 19.25 8.96 1.23
CA THR A 153 20.46 9.80 1.37
C THR A 153 20.21 11.29 1.20
N ASN A 154 19.12 11.71 0.54
CA ASN A 154 18.79 13.13 0.34
C ASN A 154 18.30 13.86 1.61
N VAL A 155 18.10 13.15 2.72
CA VAL A 155 17.70 13.76 4.01
C VAL A 155 18.89 14.37 4.78
N ASN A 156 20.14 14.04 4.40
CA ASN A 156 21.35 14.48 5.12
C ASN A 156 22.08 15.70 4.50
N SER A 157 21.56 16.31 3.44
CA SER A 157 22.23 17.46 2.79
C SER A 157 21.77 18.83 3.29
N ILE A 158 21.03 18.89 4.41
CA ILE A 158 20.72 20.15 5.10
C ILE A 158 21.25 20.08 6.52
N LYS A 159 22.56 20.28 6.69
CA LYS A 159 23.17 20.88 7.87
C LYS A 159 24.38 21.70 7.45
#